data_AF-A0A496QUH6-F1
#
_entry.id   AF-A0A496QUH6-F1
#
_cell.length_a   1.000
_cell.length_b   1.000
_cell.length_c   1.000
_cell.angle_alpha   90.00
_cell.angle_beta   90.00
_cell.angle_gamma   90.00
#
_symmetry.space_group_name_H-M   'P 1'
#
loop_
_entity.id
_entity.type
_entity.pdbx_description
1 polymer ?
#
loop_
_entity_poly.entity_id
_entity_poly.type
_entity_poly.pdbx_seq_one_letter_code
_entity_poly.pdbx_strand_id
1 'polypeptide(L)'
;MERYILVAACILFIFSSCGQPHLDIIRGNYAFLRGDFQKANITYLEALKKGSYEKWIAYNLGNVYYSLGEHEAALKQWNRAASTENKELIFNVVYNRGILYYEQGEYEKAFRDFKRSVEIDPSNLKAKINLEYALQKMNARRANVKTPSIIQKEDSRGFTGEDAERILDYVERKEKERWESSRRVTSPESASDW
;
A
#
# COMPACT_ATOMS: atom_id res chain seq x y z
N MET A 1 11.68 47.70 -31.24
CA MET A 1 11.24 47.39 -29.87
C MET A 1 10.04 46.44 -29.82
N GLU A 2 9.09 46.50 -30.75
CA GLU A 2 7.87 45.67 -30.72
C GLU A 2 8.10 44.15 -30.81
N ARG A 3 9.12 43.69 -31.57
CA ARG A 3 9.48 42.26 -31.65
C ARG A 3 9.95 41.67 -30.32
N TYR A 4 10.59 42.45 -29.45
CA TYR A 4 11.03 42.01 -28.12
C TYR A 4 9.87 41.96 -27.12
N ILE A 5 8.87 42.83 -27.27
CA ILE A 5 7.66 42.85 -26.44
C ILE A 5 6.79 41.62 -26.72
N LEU A 6 6.66 41.21 -27.99
CA LEU A 6 5.95 39.99 -28.38
C LEU A 6 6.65 38.71 -27.91
N VAL A 7 7.99 38.65 -27.99
CA VAL A 7 8.75 37.49 -27.50
C VAL A 7 8.71 37.42 -25.96
N ALA A 8 8.80 38.55 -25.26
CA ALA A 8 8.65 38.59 -23.80
C ALA A 8 7.23 38.22 -23.33
N ALA A 9 6.20 38.63 -24.06
CA ALA A 9 4.81 38.23 -23.78
C ALA A 9 4.59 36.72 -23.99
N CYS A 10 5.18 36.12 -25.04
CA CYS A 10 5.11 34.67 -25.26
C CYS A 10 5.87 33.86 -24.21
N ILE A 11 6.99 34.37 -23.67
CA ILE A 11 7.72 33.71 -22.58
C ILE A 11 6.95 33.80 -21.25
N LEU A 12 6.23 34.88 -20.98
CA LEU A 12 5.37 35.02 -19.80
C LEU A 12 4.11 34.13 -19.84
N PHE A 13 3.64 33.74 -21.02
CA PHE A 13 2.54 32.76 -21.16
C PHE A 13 2.97 31.30 -20.94
N ILE A 14 4.26 30.97 -21.08
CA ILE A 14 4.77 29.61 -20.82
C ILE A 14 4.91 29.33 -19.31
N PHE A 15 5.06 30.37 -18.48
CA PHE A 15 5.11 30.23 -17.01
C PHE A 15 3.75 30.33 -16.32
N SER A 16 2.68 30.65 -17.05
CA SER A 16 1.34 30.88 -16.49
C SER A 16 0.45 29.63 -16.43
N SER A 17 0.98 28.45 -16.77
CA SER A 17 0.23 27.18 -16.77
C SER A 17 0.89 26.11 -15.89
N CYS A 18 1.39 26.48 -14.71
CA CYS A 18 1.92 25.52 -13.74
C CYS A 18 1.17 25.59 -12.40
N GLY A 19 -0.10 25.20 -12.42
CA GLY A 19 -0.65 24.47 -11.28
C GLY A 19 -0.16 23.02 -11.35
N GLN A 20 1.14 22.78 -11.13
CA GLN A 20 1.72 21.44 -11.23
C GLN A 20 1.07 20.54 -10.18
N PRO A 21 0.22 19.56 -10.56
CA PRO A 21 -0.55 18.79 -9.60
C PRO A 21 0.32 17.97 -8.65
N HIS A 22 1.54 17.66 -9.09
CA HIS A 22 2.53 17.00 -8.25
C HIS A 22 2.94 17.84 -7.04
N LEU A 23 2.97 19.17 -7.16
CA LEU A 23 3.43 20.06 -6.08
C LEU A 23 2.44 20.06 -4.91
N ASP A 24 1.14 20.01 -5.19
CA ASP A 24 0.12 19.96 -4.14
C ASP A 24 0.11 18.61 -3.41
N ILE A 25 0.40 17.52 -4.13
CA ILE A 25 0.60 16.20 -3.51
C ILE A 25 1.82 16.25 -2.58
N ILE A 26 2.94 16.83 -3.03
CA ILE A 26 4.15 16.98 -2.20
C ILE A 26 3.85 17.84 -0.95
N ARG A 27 3.12 18.96 -1.11
CA ARG A 27 2.70 19.80 0.02
C ARG A 27 1.81 19.06 1.00
N GLY A 28 0.84 18.27 0.50
CA GLY A 28 0.00 17.41 1.33
C GLY A 28 0.83 16.37 2.08
N ASN A 29 1.78 15.71 1.41
CA ASN A 29 2.68 14.73 2.03
C ASN A 29 3.53 15.39 3.12
N TYR A 30 4.03 16.60 2.86
CA TYR A 30 4.81 17.35 3.84
C TYR A 30 3.98 17.71 5.08
N ALA A 31 2.73 18.15 4.91
CA ALA A 31 1.82 18.41 6.02
C ALA A 31 1.52 17.13 6.82
N PHE A 32 1.28 16.01 6.14
CA PHE A 32 1.06 14.69 6.76
C PHE A 32 2.26 14.26 7.61
N LEU A 33 3.49 14.38 7.09
CA LEU A 33 4.72 14.02 7.81
C LEU A 33 4.95 14.89 9.06
N ARG A 34 4.38 16.10 9.10
CA ARG A 34 4.41 17.00 10.26
C ARG A 34 3.31 16.69 11.28
N GLY A 35 2.42 15.74 11.01
CA GLY A 35 1.24 15.43 11.82
C GLY A 35 0.09 16.42 11.63
N ASP A 36 0.19 17.35 10.67
CA ASP A 36 -0.88 18.31 10.37
C ASP A 36 -1.89 17.68 9.40
N PHE A 37 -2.66 16.74 9.93
CA PHE A 37 -3.57 15.90 9.16
C PHE A 37 -4.73 16.69 8.56
N GLN A 38 -5.22 17.74 9.25
CA GLN A 38 -6.27 18.61 8.75
C GLN A 38 -5.79 19.40 7.52
N LYS A 39 -4.59 19.98 7.59
CA LYS A 39 -4.01 20.68 6.42
C LYS A 39 -3.71 19.70 5.29
N ALA A 40 -3.20 18.51 5.59
CA ALA A 40 -2.97 17.48 4.58
C ALA A 40 -4.27 17.12 3.85
N ASN A 41 -5.37 16.90 4.59
CA ASN A 41 -6.69 16.61 4.02
C ASN A 41 -7.14 17.70 3.05
N ILE A 42 -7.16 18.96 3.48
CA ILE A 42 -7.57 20.10 2.65
C ILE A 42 -6.72 20.17 1.38
N THR A 43 -5.39 20.08 1.54
CA THR A 43 -4.44 20.15 0.42
C THR A 43 -4.69 19.04 -0.60
N TYR A 44 -4.92 17.80 -0.16
CA TYR A 44 -5.22 16.69 -1.06
C TYR A 44 -6.58 16.82 -1.74
N LEU A 45 -7.61 17.31 -1.05
CA LEU A 45 -8.92 17.56 -1.66
C LEU A 45 -8.86 18.65 -2.74
N GLU A 46 -8.05 19.69 -2.54
CA GLU A 46 -7.77 20.69 -3.56
C GLU A 46 -7.01 20.10 -4.75
N ALA A 47 -5.99 19.28 -4.50
CA ALA A 47 -5.27 18.58 -5.56
C ALA A 47 -6.20 17.66 -6.37
N LEU A 48 -7.13 16.98 -5.71
CA LEU A 48 -8.10 16.08 -6.35
C LEU A 48 -9.02 16.81 -7.33
N LYS A 49 -9.41 18.07 -7.03
CA LYS A 49 -10.22 18.90 -7.95
C LYS A 49 -9.53 19.18 -9.28
N LYS A 50 -8.20 19.08 -9.32
CA LYS A 50 -7.40 19.27 -10.54
C LYS A 50 -7.36 18.01 -11.43
N GLY A 51 -7.93 16.89 -10.98
CA GLY A 51 -8.24 15.71 -11.81
C GLY A 51 -7.08 14.77 -12.15
N SER A 52 -5.87 15.02 -11.65
CA SER A 52 -4.70 14.17 -11.91
C SER A 52 -4.28 13.42 -10.65
N TYR A 53 -3.58 12.29 -10.81
CA TYR A 53 -3.09 11.43 -9.71
C TYR A 53 -4.18 10.94 -8.74
N GLU A 54 -5.42 10.80 -9.22
CA GLU A 54 -6.59 10.47 -8.39
C GLU A 54 -6.35 9.29 -7.43
N LYS A 55 -5.73 8.20 -7.92
CA LYS A 55 -5.49 6.99 -7.13
C LYS A 55 -4.45 7.20 -6.02
N TRP A 56 -3.39 7.96 -6.30
CA TRP A 56 -2.37 8.32 -5.31
C TRP A 56 -2.91 9.28 -4.26
N ILE A 57 -3.71 10.27 -4.69
CA ILE A 57 -4.38 11.20 -3.78
C ILE A 57 -5.37 10.44 -2.89
N ALA A 58 -6.15 9.51 -3.44
CA ALA A 58 -7.03 8.65 -2.65
C ALA A 58 -6.26 7.81 -1.62
N TYR A 59 -5.11 7.24 -1.99
CA TYR A 59 -4.26 6.52 -1.03
C TYR A 59 -3.79 7.42 0.12
N ASN A 60 -3.30 8.63 -0.20
CA ASN A 60 -2.85 9.58 0.79
C ASN A 60 -3.99 10.07 1.70
N LEU A 61 -5.18 10.34 1.15
CA LEU A 61 -6.36 10.65 1.93
C LEU A 61 -6.75 9.50 2.86
N GLY A 62 -6.61 8.25 2.40
CA GLY A 62 -6.81 7.07 3.23
C GLY A 62 -5.87 7.07 4.45
N ASN A 63 -4.59 7.38 4.25
CA ASN A 63 -3.62 7.50 5.34
C ASN A 63 -3.96 8.65 6.30
N VAL A 64 -4.39 9.80 5.78
CA VAL A 64 -4.85 10.94 6.59
C VAL A 64 -6.04 10.54 7.48
N TYR A 65 -7.07 9.90 6.91
CA TYR A 65 -8.23 9.46 7.67
C TYR A 65 -7.86 8.40 8.71
N TYR A 66 -6.98 7.46 8.38
CA TYR A 66 -6.46 6.50 9.33
C TYR A 66 -5.76 7.19 10.51
N SER A 67 -4.89 8.18 10.26
CA SER A 67 -4.23 8.97 11.32
C SER A 67 -5.18 9.81 12.16
N LEU A 68 -6.36 10.14 11.64
CA LEU A 68 -7.44 10.82 12.36
C LEU A 68 -8.36 9.86 13.14
N GLY A 69 -8.16 8.53 13.02
CA GLY A 69 -9.04 7.52 13.62
C GLY A 69 -10.33 7.26 12.82
N GLU A 70 -10.48 7.88 11.65
CA GLU A 70 -11.65 7.79 10.77
C GLU A 70 -11.56 6.53 9.89
N HIS A 71 -11.62 5.35 10.52
CA HIS A 71 -11.31 4.07 9.89
C HIS A 71 -12.17 3.74 8.66
N GLU A 72 -13.47 4.02 8.70
CA GLU A 72 -14.36 3.76 7.55
C GLU A 72 -14.03 4.65 6.35
N ALA A 73 -13.71 5.93 6.61
CA ALA A 73 -13.29 6.86 5.58
C ALA A 73 -11.93 6.44 4.98
N ALA A 74 -11.00 5.95 5.81
CA ALA A 74 -9.73 5.39 5.37
C ALA A 74 -9.94 4.21 4.41
N LEU A 75 -10.74 3.22 4.82
CA LEU A 75 -11.08 2.06 3.99
C LEU A 75 -11.72 2.46 2.67
N LYS A 76 -12.63 3.42 2.67
CA LYS A 76 -13.28 3.92 1.45
C LYS A 76 -12.27 4.50 0.46
N GLN A 77 -11.34 5.34 0.93
CA GLN A 77 -10.35 5.95 0.06
C GLN A 77 -9.29 4.95 -0.42
N TRP A 78 -8.85 4.05 0.46
CA TRP A 78 -7.96 2.95 0.08
C TRP A 78 -8.60 2.03 -0.96
N ASN A 79 -9.89 1.68 -0.83
CA ASN A 79 -10.60 0.89 -1.85
C ASN A 79 -10.66 1.62 -3.21
N ARG A 80 -10.85 2.95 -3.20
CA ARG A 80 -10.75 3.75 -4.42
C ARG A 80 -9.35 3.69 -5.02
N ALA A 81 -8.30 3.79 -4.20
CA ALA A 81 -6.91 3.70 -4.66
C ALA A 81 -6.57 2.30 -5.21
N ALA A 82 -7.09 1.22 -4.61
CA ALA A 82 -6.87 -0.17 -5.03
C ALA A 82 -7.38 -0.49 -6.44
N SER A 83 -8.27 0.32 -7.02
CA SER A 83 -8.76 0.15 -8.40
C SER A 83 -7.76 0.57 -9.50
N THR A 84 -6.49 0.71 -9.14
CA THR A 84 -5.38 1.01 -10.06
C THR A 84 -4.75 -0.27 -10.62
N GLU A 85 -3.97 -0.16 -11.69
CA GLU A 85 -3.11 -1.23 -12.20
C GLU A 85 -1.67 -1.14 -11.66
N ASN A 86 -1.32 -0.03 -10.98
CA ASN A 86 0.00 0.16 -10.40
C ASN A 86 0.21 -0.78 -9.20
N LYS A 87 1.08 -1.78 -9.36
CA LYS A 87 1.36 -2.80 -8.33
C LYS A 87 1.91 -2.23 -7.02
N GLU A 88 2.76 -1.20 -7.08
CA GLU A 88 3.31 -0.55 -5.90
C GLU A 88 2.21 0.13 -5.07
N LEU A 89 1.29 0.83 -5.75
CA LEU A 89 0.16 1.46 -5.09
C LEU A 89 -0.82 0.42 -4.52
N ILE A 90 -1.10 -0.67 -5.26
CA ILE A 90 -1.89 -1.79 -4.74
C ILE A 90 -1.24 -2.38 -3.49
N PHE A 91 0.09 -2.60 -3.52
CA PHE A 91 0.85 -3.11 -2.38
C PHE A 91 0.65 -2.23 -1.15
N ASN A 92 0.89 -0.92 -1.29
CA ASN A 92 0.78 0.03 -0.17
C ASN A 92 -0.65 0.08 0.40
N VAL A 93 -1.65 0.04 -0.47
CA VAL A 93 -3.07 0.03 -0.08
C VAL A 93 -3.42 -1.23 0.70
N VAL A 94 -3.14 -2.41 0.17
CA VAL A 94 -3.51 -3.67 0.85
C VAL A 94 -2.66 -3.88 2.10
N TYR A 95 -1.41 -3.39 2.13
CA TYR A 95 -0.59 -3.40 3.33
C TYR A 95 -1.20 -2.55 4.46
N ASN A 96 -1.58 -1.29 4.18
CA ASN A 96 -2.17 -0.40 5.19
C ASN A 96 -3.56 -0.88 5.63
N ARG A 97 -4.35 -1.40 4.70
CA ARG A 97 -5.66 -1.98 5.02
C ARG A 97 -5.52 -3.22 5.90
N GLY A 98 -4.51 -4.05 5.65
CA GLY A 98 -4.16 -5.19 6.50
C GLY A 98 -3.79 -4.78 7.92
N ILE A 99 -3.03 -3.68 8.09
CA ILE A 99 -2.69 -3.13 9.42
C ILE A 99 -3.97 -2.73 10.16
N LEU A 100 -4.83 -1.93 9.52
CA LEU A 100 -6.08 -1.48 10.13
C LEU A 100 -6.97 -2.67 10.55
N TYR A 101 -7.14 -3.66 9.68
CA TYR A 101 -7.91 -4.86 10.04
C TYR A 101 -7.28 -5.65 11.18
N TYR A 102 -5.95 -5.71 11.25
CA TYR A 102 -5.26 -6.37 12.36
C TYR A 102 -5.51 -5.64 13.68
N GLU A 103 -5.44 -4.32 13.69
CA GLU A 103 -5.73 -3.46 14.86
C GLU A 103 -7.18 -3.59 15.33
N GLN A 104 -8.12 -3.76 14.40
CA GLN A 104 -9.54 -3.99 14.69
C GLN A 104 -9.84 -5.44 15.12
N GLY A 105 -8.83 -6.32 15.15
CA GLY A 105 -9.02 -7.75 15.47
C GLY A 105 -9.67 -8.57 14.35
N GLU A 106 -9.82 -8.00 13.15
CA GLU A 106 -10.34 -8.66 11.97
C GLU A 106 -9.24 -9.47 11.24
N TYR A 107 -8.64 -10.41 11.98
CA TYR A 107 -7.43 -11.13 11.56
C TYR A 107 -7.56 -11.88 10.24
N GLU A 108 -8.74 -12.40 9.89
CA GLU A 108 -9.01 -13.03 8.61
C GLU A 108 -8.91 -12.05 7.44
N LYS A 109 -9.38 -10.80 7.60
CA LYS A 109 -9.26 -9.75 6.58
C LYS A 109 -7.81 -9.26 6.49
N ALA A 110 -7.18 -9.02 7.64
CA ALA A 110 -5.77 -8.64 7.73
C ALA A 110 -4.87 -9.65 7.01
N PHE A 111 -5.08 -10.93 7.27
CA PHE A 111 -4.35 -12.02 6.62
C PHE A 111 -4.49 -11.98 5.09
N ARG A 112 -5.71 -11.83 4.56
CA ARG A 112 -5.94 -11.77 3.11
C ARG A 112 -5.19 -10.61 2.46
N ASP A 113 -5.18 -9.48 3.13
CA ASP A 113 -4.53 -8.27 2.66
C ASP A 113 -3.00 -8.37 2.71
N PHE A 114 -2.43 -8.85 3.82
CA PHE A 114 -0.99 -9.09 3.91
C PHE A 114 -0.52 -10.19 2.95
N LYS A 115 -1.32 -11.23 2.74
CA LYS A 115 -1.05 -12.24 1.71
C LYS A 115 -0.92 -11.55 0.36
N ARG A 116 -1.86 -10.67 0.02
CA ARG A 116 -1.82 -9.94 -1.25
C ARG A 116 -0.59 -9.03 -1.34
N SER A 117 -0.18 -8.38 -0.26
CA SER A 117 1.10 -7.65 -0.20
C SER A 117 2.28 -8.54 -0.53
N VAL A 118 2.37 -9.72 0.08
CA VAL A 118 3.46 -10.69 -0.14
C VAL A 118 3.45 -11.27 -1.56
N GLU A 119 2.27 -11.48 -2.17
CA GLU A 119 2.17 -11.88 -3.57
C GLU A 119 2.72 -10.81 -4.53
N ILE A 120 2.53 -9.53 -4.20
CA ILE A 120 2.98 -8.40 -5.03
C ILE A 120 4.48 -8.15 -4.86
N ASP A 121 4.94 -8.07 -3.61
CA ASP A 121 6.36 -7.94 -3.27
C ASP A 121 6.76 -9.03 -2.27
N PRO A 122 7.21 -10.19 -2.78
CA PRO A 122 7.70 -11.29 -1.96
C PRO A 122 9.00 -10.99 -1.23
N SER A 123 9.64 -9.85 -1.46
CA SER A 123 10.89 -9.45 -0.77
C SER A 123 10.64 -8.58 0.46
N ASN A 124 9.42 -8.06 0.62
CA ASN A 124 9.09 -7.15 1.69
C ASN A 124 9.00 -7.87 3.05
N LEU A 125 10.01 -7.68 3.90
CA LEU A 125 10.07 -8.33 5.21
C LEU A 125 8.91 -7.93 6.12
N LYS A 126 8.49 -6.66 6.10
CA LYS A 126 7.38 -6.18 6.95
C LYS A 126 6.06 -6.84 6.56
N ALA A 127 5.80 -7.02 5.26
CA ALA A 127 4.61 -7.74 4.79
C ALA A 127 4.60 -9.20 5.25
N LYS A 128 5.75 -9.88 5.21
CA LYS A 128 5.88 -11.27 5.71
C LYS A 128 5.62 -11.38 7.20
N ILE A 129 6.25 -10.51 8.00
CA ILE A 129 6.06 -10.49 9.46
C ILE A 129 4.60 -10.24 9.80
N ASN A 130 3.97 -9.26 9.15
CA ASN A 130 2.57 -8.95 9.39
C ASN A 130 1.62 -10.09 8.95
N LEU A 131 1.95 -10.79 7.85
CA LEU A 131 1.22 -11.98 7.43
C LEU A 131 1.30 -13.09 8.50
N GLU A 132 2.48 -13.33 9.06
CA GLU A 132 2.69 -14.31 10.11
C GLU A 132 1.92 -13.94 11.39
N TYR A 133 1.99 -12.68 11.82
CA TYR A 133 1.22 -12.19 12.97
C TYR A 133 -0.29 -12.34 12.76
N ALA A 134 -0.79 -11.97 11.58
CA ALA A 134 -2.21 -12.15 11.26
C ALA A 134 -2.61 -13.63 11.28
N LEU A 135 -1.77 -14.53 10.75
CA LEU A 135 -2.00 -15.98 10.77
C LEU A 135 -2.05 -16.54 12.20
N GLN A 136 -1.09 -16.17 13.05
CA GLN A 136 -1.05 -16.60 14.45
C GLN A 136 -2.31 -16.15 15.21
N LYS A 137 -2.69 -14.88 15.05
CA LYS A 137 -3.90 -14.34 15.70
C LYS A 137 -5.19 -14.97 15.17
N MET A 138 -5.30 -15.17 13.87
CA MET A 138 -6.43 -15.87 13.25
C MET A 138 -6.57 -17.31 13.79
N ASN A 139 -5.47 -18.05 13.87
CA ASN A 139 -5.48 -19.42 14.40
C ASN A 139 -5.83 -19.47 15.89
N ALA A 140 -5.27 -18.56 16.69
CA ALA A 140 -5.61 -18.44 18.11
C ALA A 140 -7.10 -18.13 18.31
N ARG A 141 -7.68 -17.21 17.51
CA ARG A 141 -9.11 -16.91 17.55
C ARG A 141 -9.97 -18.12 17.20
N ARG A 142 -9.60 -18.88 16.16
CA ARG A 142 -10.31 -20.10 15.77
C ARG A 142 -10.23 -21.20 16.82
N ALA A 143 -9.10 -21.36 17.51
CA ALA A 143 -8.95 -22.31 18.61
C ALA A 143 -9.90 -21.97 19.77
N ASN A 144 -10.04 -20.68 20.09
CA ASN A 144 -10.95 -20.20 21.14
C ASN A 144 -12.44 -20.35 20.75
N VAL A 145 -12.79 -20.21 19.47
CA VAL A 145 -14.18 -20.39 18.99
C VAL A 145 -14.60 -21.87 18.98
N LYS A 146 -13.66 -22.82 18.89
CA LYS A 146 -13.93 -24.27 18.95
C LYS A 146 -14.21 -24.80 20.36
N THR A 147 -14.17 -23.97 21.42
CA THR A 147 -14.74 -24.33 22.73
C THR A 147 -16.27 -24.31 22.60
N PRO A 148 -17.00 -25.39 22.93
CA PRO A 148 -18.36 -25.60 22.42
C PRO A 148 -19.35 -24.59 22.99
N SER A 149 -19.72 -23.61 22.17
CA SER A 149 -21.07 -23.06 22.13
C SER A 149 -21.64 -23.31 20.73
N ILE A 150 -22.92 -23.64 20.70
CA ILE A 150 -23.61 -24.35 19.63
C ILE A 150 -23.63 -23.56 18.31
N ILE A 151 -23.02 -24.15 17.28
CA ILE A 151 -23.21 -24.05 15.81
C ILE A 151 -23.84 -22.76 15.26
N GLN A 152 -23.09 -22.06 14.39
CA GLN A 152 -23.62 -21.60 13.10
C GLN A 152 -22.64 -22.00 11.98
N LYS A 153 -23.13 -22.82 11.05
CA LYS A 153 -22.49 -23.12 9.77
C LYS A 153 -22.66 -21.90 8.87
N GLU A 154 -21.60 -21.13 8.67
CA GLU A 154 -21.48 -20.28 7.49
C GLU A 154 -20.60 -20.97 6.45
N ASP A 155 -21.27 -21.40 5.38
CA ASP A 155 -20.68 -21.90 4.15
C ASP A 155 -20.21 -20.70 3.32
N SER A 156 -19.00 -20.24 3.62
CA SER A 156 -18.13 -19.62 2.63
C SER A 156 -16.84 -20.42 2.69
N ARG A 157 -16.18 -20.69 1.54
CA ARG A 157 -14.84 -21.30 1.55
C ARG A 157 -13.89 -20.35 2.29
N GLY A 158 -13.90 -20.44 3.61
CA GLY A 158 -13.04 -19.69 4.49
C GLY A 158 -11.63 -20.19 4.30
N PHE A 159 -10.69 -19.25 4.31
CA PHE A 159 -9.27 -19.51 4.17
C PHE A 159 -8.79 -20.57 5.18
N THR A 160 -8.19 -21.66 4.71
CA THR A 160 -7.85 -22.86 5.50
C THR A 160 -6.38 -22.88 5.95
N GLY A 161 -6.02 -23.87 6.78
CA GLY A 161 -4.60 -24.11 7.14
C GLY A 161 -3.75 -24.47 5.92
N GLU A 162 -4.30 -25.24 4.98
CA GLU A 162 -3.64 -25.59 3.71
C GLU A 162 -3.34 -24.34 2.86
N ASP A 163 -4.25 -23.36 2.87
CA ASP A 163 -4.01 -22.11 2.16
C ASP A 163 -2.84 -21.32 2.75
N ALA A 164 -2.61 -21.41 4.07
CA ALA A 164 -1.49 -20.77 4.75
C ALA A 164 -0.17 -21.47 4.40
N GLU A 165 -0.12 -22.80 4.47
CA GLU A 165 1.05 -23.60 4.11
C GLU A 165 1.52 -23.31 2.68
N ARG A 166 0.58 -23.24 1.73
CA ARG A 166 0.89 -22.94 0.34
C ARG A 166 1.51 -21.55 0.14
N ILE A 167 1.15 -20.56 0.96
CA ILE A 167 1.78 -19.23 0.89
C ILE A 167 3.17 -19.26 1.51
N LEU A 168 3.34 -19.98 2.62
CA LEU A 168 4.66 -20.13 3.26
C LEU A 168 5.64 -20.83 2.32
N ASP A 169 5.22 -21.90 1.66
CA ASP A 169 6.02 -22.58 0.61
C ASP A 169 6.37 -21.63 -0.54
N TYR A 170 5.41 -20.84 -1.02
CA TYR A 170 5.67 -19.84 -2.06
C TYR A 170 6.75 -18.83 -1.63
N VAL A 171 6.67 -18.31 -0.39
CA VAL A 171 7.64 -17.37 0.17
C VAL A 171 9.03 -18.02 0.29
N GLU A 172 9.09 -19.26 0.79
CA GLU A 172 10.33 -20.01 0.95
C GLU A 172 11.05 -20.23 -0.38
N ARG A 173 10.33 -20.68 -1.42
CA ARG A 173 10.92 -20.84 -2.76
C ARG A 173 11.47 -19.52 -3.30
N LYS A 174 10.72 -18.42 -3.14
CA LYS A 174 11.16 -17.09 -3.64
C LYS A 174 12.39 -16.59 -2.91
N GLU A 175 12.50 -16.85 -1.62
CA GLU A 175 13.72 -16.57 -0.85
C GLU A 175 14.90 -17.39 -1.39
N LYS A 176 14.72 -18.70 -1.55
CA LYS A 176 15.77 -19.60 -2.05
C LYS A 176 16.29 -19.17 -3.42
N GLU A 177 15.39 -18.89 -4.37
CA GLU A 177 15.73 -18.37 -5.70
C GLU A 177 16.62 -17.11 -5.62
N ARG A 178 16.29 -16.19 -4.70
CA ARG A 178 17.05 -14.96 -4.47
C ARG A 178 18.43 -15.23 -3.87
N TRP A 179 18.53 -16.10 -2.88
CA TRP A 179 19.82 -16.47 -2.29
C TRP A 179 20.75 -17.12 -3.32
N GLU A 180 20.21 -17.98 -4.19
CA GLU A 180 20.96 -18.64 -5.26
C GLU A 180 21.39 -17.68 -6.38
N SER A 181 20.56 -16.69 -6.73
CA SER A 181 20.95 -15.66 -7.71
C SER A 181 22.04 -14.75 -7.15
N SER A 182 21.94 -14.34 -5.89
CA SER A 182 22.97 -13.51 -5.23
C SER A 182 24.33 -14.20 -5.18
N ARG A 183 24.39 -15.51 -4.90
CA ARG A 183 25.66 -16.26 -4.88
C ARG A 183 26.32 -16.37 -6.25
N ARG A 184 25.51 -16.50 -7.33
CA ARG A 184 26.02 -16.55 -8.70
C ARG A 184 26.69 -15.25 -9.13
N VAL A 185 26.15 -14.10 -8.70
CA VAL A 185 26.73 -12.77 -8.98
C VAL A 185 28.04 -12.54 -8.22
N THR A 186 28.22 -13.15 -7.05
CA THR A 186 29.43 -13.00 -6.22
C THR A 186 30.51 -14.05 -6.50
N SER A 187 30.35 -14.92 -7.50
CA SER A 187 31.37 -15.91 -7.86
C SER A 187 32.58 -15.20 -8.52
N PRO A 188 33.84 -15.48 -8.10
CA PRO A 188 35.03 -14.81 -8.63
C PRO A 188 35.27 -14.96 -10.14
N GLU A 189 34.58 -15.89 -10.81
CA GLU A 189 34.73 -16.14 -12.25
C GLU A 189 34.31 -14.95 -13.14
N SER A 190 33.53 -13.99 -12.63
CA SER A 190 33.15 -12.79 -13.38
C SER A 190 34.03 -11.55 -13.10
N ALA A 191 35.07 -11.68 -12.26
CA ALA A 191 35.94 -10.57 -11.86
C ALA A 191 37.30 -10.56 -12.57
N SER A 192 37.53 -11.47 -13.51
CA SER A 192 38.80 -11.63 -14.23
C SER A 192 38.64 -11.29 -15.71
N ASP A 193 38.34 -10.02 -16.02
CA ASP A 193 38.49 -9.42 -17.35
C ASP A 193 38.48 -7.89 -17.21
N TRP A 194 39.57 -7.32 -16.70
CA TRP A 194 40.04 -5.95 -16.93
C TRP A 194 41.54 -5.85 -16.67
#